data_AF-A0A2T0VNT5-F1
#
_entry.id   AF-A0A2T0VNT5-F1
#
_cell.length_a   1.000
_cell.length_b   1.000
_cell.length_c   1.000
_cell.angle_alpha   90.00
_cell.angle_beta   90.00
_cell.angle_gamma   90.00
#
_symmetry.space_group_name_H-M   'P 1'
#
loop_
_entity.id
_entity.type
_entity.pdbx_description
1 polymer ?
#
loop_
_entity_poly.entity_id
_entity_poly.type
_entity_poly.pdbx_seq_one_letter_code
_entity_poly.pdbx_strand_id
1 'polypeptide(L)'
;MGGCGMERRCGRLPRILAIGCAIWLWASQVPAQVGVEERPDVRVVVDVSGSMKENDPDRLALSALDMLVALLPNGATAGVWTFGETVDNPLPLGEVDAAWRERALALPPALQDYQQYTDIEVALREAASAEANGWRHLVLLTDGVIDLSPARGAKPEADDASRRRLVDELAAELADQGVTIHAIAFSDQADLALVERLAQSTGGLAALAENPDSLLGAFLDIVERIFPADQVPLEEGRFVIDDGVETFSALVFHEPDDAPLTLVAPDGTRYRADEAPDDIRWQVEPRFDLIRVPDPQVGEWRLEGPVGEGSRINVASPLHLRIADLPTTLYLGFEVPVEAWVERNGDPLGEEDEAPTLSVSLQDAEGEVQSLVTLQAEAGRFRGRLPAPALTGNARLVFRAEGEEFHRQRVQAVNVLPAIGAVHRPEEGRVVLAAEHPRLNRDNTEIHGELQGERLEARAVGAARWHLDLPELDEELSQPLLLMATLELDGETRELALPRLMLNPEGRVGIDLADVAGPTLGTERVEDGERSDTSLPPPETSAERAADRFVAWVNRLPEAARDLWQAGAPGLHQWWEAHRRDPRLWGAVALVVLVWLVVSLIRRRRARRPMRREEPHV
;
A
#
# COMPACT_ATOMS: atom_id res chain seq x y z
N MET A 1 -6.11 -74.77 -62.88
CA MET A 1 -5.52 -74.16 -64.09
C MET A 1 -5.40 -72.68 -63.78
N GLY A 2 -4.22 -72.14 -63.45
CA GLY A 2 -3.23 -71.66 -64.44
C GLY A 2 -3.77 -70.39 -65.11
N GLY A 3 -3.16 -69.21 -65.09
CA GLY A 3 -1.88 -68.69 -64.64
C GLY A 3 -1.78 -67.23 -65.15
N CYS A 4 -0.79 -66.47 -64.66
CA CYS A 4 -0.16 -65.24 -65.20
C CYS A 4 -1.00 -64.20 -65.98
N GLY A 5 -0.95 -62.89 -65.73
CA GLY A 5 -0.03 -62.04 -64.97
C GLY A 5 0.04 -60.68 -65.66
N MET A 6 0.26 -59.58 -64.92
CA MET A 6 1.01 -58.41 -65.40
C MET A 6 1.35 -57.46 -64.24
N GLU A 7 2.61 -57.05 -64.24
CA GLU A 7 3.25 -56.09 -63.35
C GLU A 7 2.72 -54.65 -63.50
N ARG A 8 2.76 -53.81 -62.44
CA ARG A 8 3.79 -52.77 -62.22
C ARG A 8 3.40 -51.76 -61.12
N ARG A 9 4.29 -51.71 -60.12
CA ARG A 9 4.87 -50.57 -59.37
C ARG A 9 4.13 -49.22 -59.28
N CYS A 10 3.74 -48.91 -58.04
CA CYS A 10 4.31 -47.89 -57.14
C CYS A 10 4.63 -46.48 -57.71
N GLY A 11 3.99 -45.46 -57.12
CA GLY A 11 4.33 -44.05 -57.33
C GLY A 11 3.86 -43.16 -56.18
N ARG A 12 4.57 -43.24 -55.05
CA ARG A 12 4.70 -42.26 -53.96
C ARG A 12 3.97 -40.91 -54.18
N LEU A 13 2.74 -40.79 -53.71
CA LEU A 13 2.10 -39.49 -53.50
C LEU A 13 1.34 -39.25 -52.17
N PRO A 14 1.15 -40.21 -51.24
CA PRO A 14 0.52 -39.87 -49.96
C PRO A 14 1.53 -39.53 -48.84
N ARG A 15 2.85 -39.70 -49.05
CA ARG A 15 3.85 -39.51 -47.98
C ARG A 15 4.40 -38.08 -47.84
N ILE A 16 4.28 -37.23 -48.86
CA ILE A 16 4.76 -35.83 -48.77
C ILE A 16 3.70 -34.94 -48.09
N LEU A 17 2.41 -35.24 -48.26
CA LEU A 17 1.33 -34.51 -47.59
C LEU A 17 1.27 -34.81 -46.06
N ALA A 18 1.58 -36.04 -45.66
CA ALA A 18 1.61 -36.44 -44.25
C ALA A 18 2.79 -35.82 -43.48
N ILE A 19 3.93 -35.57 -44.14
CA ILE A 19 5.09 -34.93 -43.51
C ILE A 19 4.86 -33.40 -43.38
N GLY A 20 4.15 -32.77 -44.32
CA GLY A 20 3.76 -31.36 -44.23
C GLY A 20 2.82 -31.07 -43.05
N CYS A 21 1.84 -31.94 -42.79
CA CYS A 21 0.93 -31.80 -41.63
C CYS A 21 1.63 -32.08 -40.30
N ALA A 22 2.59 -33.02 -40.26
CA ALA A 22 3.37 -33.30 -39.04
C ALA A 22 4.33 -32.14 -38.68
N ILE A 23 4.86 -31.41 -39.67
CA ILE A 23 5.70 -30.23 -39.44
C ILE A 23 4.87 -29.02 -39.00
N TRP A 24 3.60 -28.91 -39.45
CA TRP A 24 2.70 -27.86 -38.97
C TRP A 24 2.18 -28.09 -37.54
N LEU A 25 2.00 -29.35 -37.12
CA LEU A 25 1.64 -29.68 -35.73
C LEU A 25 2.79 -29.53 -34.71
N TRP A 26 4.05 -29.45 -35.17
CA TRP A 26 5.21 -29.15 -34.31
C TRP A 26 5.54 -27.65 -34.23
N ALA A 27 4.97 -26.83 -35.13
CA ALA A 27 5.22 -25.39 -35.18
C ALA A 27 4.20 -24.55 -34.38
N SER A 28 3.17 -25.17 -33.80
CA SER A 28 2.15 -24.50 -32.98
C SER A 28 2.33 -24.74 -31.47
N GLN A 29 3.53 -25.11 -31.02
CA GLN A 29 3.92 -24.90 -29.63
C GLN A 29 4.32 -23.43 -29.50
N VAL A 30 3.31 -22.55 -29.45
CA VAL A 30 3.49 -21.23 -28.85
C VAL A 30 4.08 -21.52 -27.47
N PRO A 31 5.30 -21.09 -27.14
CA PRO A 31 5.76 -21.21 -25.77
C PRO A 31 4.69 -20.51 -24.94
N ALA A 32 4.00 -21.26 -24.07
CA ALA A 32 3.19 -20.67 -23.04
C ALA A 32 4.07 -19.57 -22.44
N GLN A 33 3.65 -18.32 -22.60
CA GLN A 33 4.30 -17.23 -21.90
C GLN A 33 4.24 -17.65 -20.44
N VAL A 34 5.39 -18.05 -19.90
CA VAL A 34 5.60 -18.08 -18.47
C VAL A 34 5.37 -16.63 -18.09
N GLY A 35 4.16 -16.31 -17.64
CA GLY A 35 3.86 -15.01 -17.09
C GLY A 35 4.89 -14.82 -16.01
N VAL A 36 5.79 -13.86 -16.21
CA VAL A 36 6.64 -13.37 -15.14
C VAL A 36 5.64 -12.93 -14.08
N GLU A 37 5.61 -13.67 -12.98
CA GLU A 37 4.79 -13.39 -11.81
C GLU A 37 5.19 -12.00 -11.35
N GLU A 38 4.38 -10.98 -11.67
CA GLU A 38 4.68 -9.61 -11.29
C GLU A 38 4.47 -9.48 -9.78
N ARG A 39 5.55 -9.23 -9.03
CA ARG A 39 5.57 -9.18 -7.56
C ARG A 39 5.61 -7.71 -7.10
N PRO A 40 4.90 -7.34 -6.02
CA PRO A 40 5.07 -6.02 -5.43
C PRO A 40 6.53 -5.79 -5.02
N ASP A 41 7.07 -4.66 -5.45
CA ASP A 41 8.43 -4.20 -5.18
C ASP A 41 8.35 -2.99 -4.24
N VAL A 42 8.89 -3.12 -3.02
CA VAL A 42 8.84 -2.09 -1.99
C VAL A 42 10.20 -1.39 -1.86
N ARG A 43 10.23 -0.08 -2.10
CA ARG A 43 11.44 0.73 -2.14
C ARG A 43 11.35 1.81 -1.09
N VAL A 44 12.13 1.71 -0.03
CA VAL A 44 12.12 2.73 1.02
C VAL A 44 13.19 3.76 0.73
N VAL A 45 12.80 5.03 0.70
CA VAL A 45 13.62 6.17 0.31
C VAL A 45 13.70 7.09 1.51
N VAL A 46 14.86 7.12 2.17
CA VAL A 46 15.05 7.75 3.48
C VAL A 46 15.84 9.04 3.33
N ASP A 47 15.29 10.13 3.84
CA ASP A 47 15.98 11.41 3.93
C ASP A 47 17.12 11.33 4.96
N VAL A 48 18.31 11.73 4.54
CA VAL A 48 19.49 11.87 5.39
C VAL A 48 20.04 13.29 5.33
N SER A 49 19.19 14.28 5.10
CA SER A 49 19.59 15.70 5.07
C SER A 49 19.97 16.23 6.46
N GLY A 50 20.55 17.43 6.49
CA GLY A 50 21.10 18.01 7.71
C GLY A 50 20.02 18.38 8.72
N SER A 51 18.81 18.68 8.25
CA SER A 51 17.64 18.96 9.10
C SER A 51 17.21 17.74 9.91
N MET A 52 17.46 16.52 9.41
CA MET A 52 17.09 15.28 10.11
C MET A 52 17.71 15.19 11.50
N LYS A 53 18.87 15.81 11.72
CA LYS A 53 19.52 15.84 13.02
C LYS A 53 18.69 16.56 14.10
N GLU A 54 17.89 17.54 13.69
CA GLU A 54 17.04 18.33 14.57
C GLU A 54 15.58 17.82 14.53
N ASN A 55 15.10 17.43 13.35
CA ASN A 55 13.71 17.03 13.12
C ASN A 55 13.42 15.54 13.39
N ASP A 56 14.45 14.70 13.52
CA ASP A 56 14.32 13.29 13.93
C ASP A 56 15.12 12.99 15.22
N PRO A 57 14.71 13.58 16.38
CA PRO A 57 15.41 13.36 17.65
C PRO A 57 15.31 11.92 18.15
N ASP A 58 14.20 11.25 17.85
CA ASP A 58 13.91 9.87 18.28
C ASP A 58 14.46 8.81 17.31
N ARG A 59 15.07 9.24 16.20
CA ARG A 59 15.65 8.37 15.16
C ARG A 59 14.61 7.46 14.51
N LEU A 60 13.45 8.02 14.21
CA LEU A 60 12.34 7.47 13.44
C LEU A 60 12.80 6.78 12.15
N ALA A 61 13.81 7.31 11.45
CA ALA A 61 14.36 6.64 10.26
C ALA A 61 14.92 5.23 10.55
N LEU A 62 15.52 5.01 11.74
CA LEU A 62 15.99 3.70 12.17
C LEU A 62 14.82 2.79 12.55
N SER A 63 13.84 3.34 13.28
CA SER A 63 12.63 2.59 13.64
C SER A 63 11.89 2.11 12.38
N ALA A 64 11.79 2.94 11.34
CA ALA A 64 11.18 2.57 10.07
C ALA A 64 11.91 1.40 9.39
N LEU A 65 13.24 1.33 9.48
CA LEU A 65 14.01 0.22 8.94
C LEU A 65 13.77 -1.08 9.72
N ASP A 66 13.78 -1.04 11.05
CA ASP A 66 13.51 -2.20 11.90
C ASP A 66 12.10 -2.76 11.61
N MET A 67 11.13 -1.86 11.46
CA MET A 67 9.77 -2.20 11.06
C MET A 67 9.67 -2.83 9.67
N LEU A 68 10.35 -2.24 8.68
CA LEU A 68 10.43 -2.79 7.32
C LEU A 68 10.96 -4.23 7.40
N VAL A 69 12.05 -4.43 8.15
CA VAL A 69 12.65 -5.74 8.38
C VAL A 69 11.71 -6.70 9.07
N ALA A 70 10.80 -6.25 9.93
CA ALA A 70 9.86 -7.14 10.62
C ALA A 70 8.62 -7.47 9.79
N LEU A 71 8.01 -6.45 9.17
CA LEU A 71 6.65 -6.51 8.62
C LEU A 71 6.58 -7.05 7.19
N LEU A 72 7.66 -6.91 6.41
CA LEU A 72 7.62 -7.39 5.02
C LEU A 72 7.52 -8.93 4.96
N PRO A 73 6.65 -9.48 4.10
CA PRO A 73 6.53 -10.93 3.94
C PRO A 73 7.75 -11.51 3.22
N ASN A 74 8.09 -12.76 3.56
CA ASN A 74 9.16 -13.48 2.86
C ASN A 74 8.80 -13.66 1.38
N GLY A 75 9.80 -13.50 0.50
CA GLY A 75 9.61 -13.61 -0.95
C GLY A 75 9.18 -12.32 -1.66
N ALA A 76 8.81 -11.27 -0.91
CA ALA A 76 8.65 -9.92 -1.45
C ALA A 76 9.99 -9.37 -1.94
N THR A 77 9.98 -8.37 -2.83
CA THR A 77 11.21 -7.68 -3.23
C THR A 77 11.29 -6.35 -2.52
N ALA A 78 12.42 -6.06 -1.87
CA ALA A 78 12.61 -4.79 -1.18
C ALA A 78 14.04 -4.25 -1.26
N GLY A 79 14.17 -2.93 -1.13
CA GLY A 79 15.45 -2.21 -1.10
C GLY A 79 15.33 -0.88 -0.36
N VAL A 80 16.48 -0.31 0.02
CA VAL A 80 16.58 0.95 0.75
C VAL A 80 17.54 1.89 0.03
N TRP A 81 17.06 3.11 -0.20
CA TRP A 81 17.80 4.25 -0.71
C TRP A 81 17.89 5.32 0.37
N THR A 82 19.00 6.04 0.38
CA THR A 82 19.19 7.23 1.19
C THR A 82 19.41 8.42 0.27
N PHE A 83 18.88 9.58 0.62
CA PHE A 83 19.05 10.77 -0.19
C PHE A 83 19.35 12.02 0.63
N GLY A 84 20.14 12.91 0.03
CA GLY A 84 20.42 14.25 0.51
C GLY A 84 20.87 15.11 -0.67
N GLU A 85 22.15 15.48 -0.71
CA GLU A 85 22.78 16.06 -1.90
C GLU A 85 23.02 15.00 -2.99
N THR A 86 23.30 13.76 -2.58
CA THR A 86 23.44 12.58 -3.43
C THR A 86 22.44 11.50 -3.05
N VAL A 87 22.16 10.63 -4.00
CA VAL A 87 21.34 9.43 -3.78
C VAL A 87 22.27 8.23 -3.69
N ASP A 88 22.11 7.46 -2.62
CA ASP A 88 22.84 6.23 -2.39
C ASP A 88 21.86 5.07 -2.25
N ASN A 89 22.29 3.88 -2.65
CA ASN A 89 21.49 2.64 -2.50
C ASN A 89 22.23 1.68 -1.57
N PRO A 90 22.19 1.93 -0.24
CA PRO A 90 22.91 1.12 0.72
C PRO A 90 22.35 -0.31 0.82
N LEU A 91 21.08 -0.54 0.45
CA LEU A 91 20.51 -1.87 0.34
C LEU A 91 19.83 -2.07 -1.02
N PRO A 92 20.55 -2.64 -2.01
CA PRO A 92 19.99 -2.94 -3.31
C PRO A 92 18.78 -3.88 -3.23
N LEU A 93 17.90 -3.73 -4.22
CA LEU A 93 16.73 -4.60 -4.40
C LEU A 93 17.11 -6.07 -4.32
N GLY A 94 16.39 -6.80 -3.47
CA GLY A 94 16.53 -8.24 -3.34
C GLY A 94 15.27 -8.86 -2.75
N GLU A 95 15.20 -10.18 -2.85
CA GLU A 95 14.14 -10.95 -2.20
C GLU A 95 14.30 -10.88 -0.68
N VAL A 96 13.20 -10.64 0.03
CA VAL A 96 13.15 -10.57 1.48
C VAL A 96 13.29 -12.00 2.02
N ASP A 97 14.52 -12.33 2.42
CA ASP A 97 14.91 -13.56 3.08
C ASP A 97 15.76 -13.26 4.33
N ALA A 98 16.25 -14.30 5.02
CA ALA A 98 17.06 -14.12 6.23
C ALA A 98 18.36 -13.32 5.98
N ALA A 99 19.01 -13.50 4.82
CA ALA A 99 20.25 -12.79 4.49
C ALA A 99 19.99 -11.33 4.10
N TRP A 100 18.86 -11.06 3.45
CA TRP A 100 18.38 -9.70 3.20
C TRP A 100 18.08 -8.98 4.52
N ARG A 101 17.38 -9.63 5.46
CA ARG A 101 17.06 -9.05 6.77
C ARG A 101 18.33 -8.75 7.58
N GLU A 102 19.31 -9.66 7.58
CA GLU A 102 20.61 -9.41 8.24
C GLU A 102 21.34 -8.20 7.66
N ARG A 103 21.35 -8.05 6.32
CA ARG A 103 21.94 -6.86 5.67
C ARG A 103 21.19 -5.59 6.01
N ALA A 104 19.86 -5.66 6.04
CA ALA A 104 19.01 -4.53 6.40
C ALA A 104 19.29 -4.05 7.83
N LEU A 105 19.38 -4.96 8.81
CA LEU A 105 19.72 -4.63 10.20
C LEU A 105 21.13 -4.03 10.37
N ALA A 106 22.02 -4.19 9.38
CA ALA A 106 23.36 -3.62 9.39
C ALA A 106 23.44 -2.20 8.78
N LEU A 107 22.32 -1.65 8.26
CA LEU A 107 22.26 -0.32 7.63
C LEU A 107 22.23 0.91 8.55
N PRO A 108 21.93 0.86 9.87
CA PRO A 108 21.83 2.07 10.69
C PRO A 108 22.98 3.10 10.53
N PRO A 109 24.26 2.72 10.32
CA PRO A 109 25.32 3.69 10.06
C PRO A 109 25.13 4.50 8.77
N ALA A 110 24.58 3.89 7.71
CA ALA A 110 24.33 4.56 6.44
C ALA A 110 23.14 5.54 6.51
N LEU A 111 22.15 5.22 7.35
CA LEU A 111 21.00 6.11 7.61
C LEU A 111 21.37 7.35 8.45
N GLN A 112 22.59 7.42 8.98
CA GLN A 112 23.08 8.53 9.81
C GLN A 112 24.20 9.33 9.13
N ASP A 113 24.46 9.09 7.84
CA ASP A 113 25.45 9.84 7.07
C ASP A 113 24.84 11.14 6.55
N TYR A 114 24.65 12.11 7.47
CA TYR A 114 23.90 13.32 7.18
C TYR A 114 24.57 14.20 6.11
N GLN A 115 23.76 14.63 5.14
CA GLN A 115 24.17 15.46 4.00
C GLN A 115 23.58 16.87 4.12
N GLN A 116 24.14 17.87 3.43
CA GLN A 116 23.73 19.27 3.64
C GLN A 116 22.38 19.64 3.02
N TYR A 117 22.05 19.05 1.88
CA TYR A 117 20.94 19.45 1.01
C TYR A 117 19.93 18.30 0.85
N THR A 118 18.78 18.60 0.26
CA THR A 118 17.65 17.67 0.12
C THR A 118 17.12 17.71 -1.33
N ASP A 119 17.49 16.73 -2.15
CA ASP A 119 17.05 16.59 -3.54
C ASP A 119 16.06 15.41 -3.71
N ILE A 120 14.80 15.65 -3.34
CA ILE A 120 13.70 14.67 -3.45
C ILE A 120 13.46 14.29 -4.92
N GLU A 121 13.66 15.22 -5.86
CA GLU A 121 13.45 15.00 -7.31
C GLU A 121 14.38 13.92 -7.86
N VAL A 122 15.67 14.02 -7.55
CA VAL A 122 16.64 13.01 -7.98
C VAL A 122 16.42 11.70 -7.24
N ALA A 123 16.11 11.75 -5.93
CA ALA A 123 15.84 10.56 -5.12
C ALA A 123 14.73 9.69 -5.71
N LEU A 124 13.56 10.30 -6.00
CA LEU A 124 12.42 9.58 -6.55
C LEU A 124 12.70 9.06 -7.96
N ARG A 125 13.40 9.82 -8.80
CA ARG A 125 13.75 9.38 -10.17
C ARG A 125 14.70 8.19 -10.14
N GLU A 126 15.75 8.23 -9.31
CA GLU A 126 16.70 7.13 -9.20
C GLU A 126 16.07 5.89 -8.56
N ALA A 127 15.36 6.06 -7.44
CA ALA A 127 14.67 4.97 -6.76
C ALA A 127 13.62 4.31 -7.67
N ALA A 128 12.92 5.06 -8.53
CA ALA A 128 11.97 4.51 -9.49
C ALA A 128 12.65 3.80 -10.69
N SER A 129 13.83 4.27 -11.12
CA SER A 129 14.52 3.78 -12.32
C SER A 129 15.13 2.38 -12.20
N ALA A 130 15.39 1.89 -10.97
CA ALA A 130 15.96 0.57 -10.77
C ALA A 130 15.02 -0.53 -11.34
N GLU A 131 15.59 -1.57 -11.99
CA GLU A 131 14.82 -2.64 -12.63
C GLU A 131 13.84 -3.32 -11.65
N ALA A 132 12.59 -3.50 -12.07
CA ALA A 132 11.52 -4.12 -11.27
C ALA A 132 10.85 -5.26 -12.05
N ASN A 133 10.27 -6.21 -11.33
CA ASN A 133 9.42 -7.27 -11.89
C ASN A 133 7.97 -7.12 -11.42
N GLY A 134 7.38 -5.93 -11.49
CA GLY A 134 5.98 -5.70 -11.07
C GLY A 134 5.67 -4.26 -10.66
N TRP A 135 4.59 -4.09 -9.89
CA TRP A 135 4.18 -2.81 -9.32
C TRP A 135 5.19 -2.31 -8.29
N ARG A 136 5.52 -1.02 -8.38
CA ARG A 136 6.57 -0.38 -7.58
C ARG A 136 5.93 0.51 -6.54
N HIS A 137 6.14 0.21 -5.27
CA HIS A 137 5.73 1.02 -4.15
C HIS A 137 6.96 1.71 -3.56
N LEU A 138 7.04 3.02 -3.69
CA LEU A 138 8.06 3.83 -3.04
C LEU A 138 7.50 4.31 -1.71
N VAL A 139 8.24 4.15 -0.62
CA VAL A 139 7.92 4.71 0.69
C VAL A 139 8.93 5.81 0.98
N LEU A 140 8.55 7.05 0.75
CA LEU A 140 9.36 8.24 1.01
C LEU A 140 9.24 8.60 2.50
N LEU A 141 10.36 8.66 3.18
CA LEU A 141 10.48 9.18 4.54
C LEU A 141 11.24 10.50 4.45
N THR A 142 10.64 11.61 4.86
CA THR A 142 11.26 12.93 4.80
C THR A 142 10.86 13.79 5.99
N ASP A 143 11.76 14.64 6.43
CA ASP A 143 11.57 15.56 7.55
C ASP A 143 11.47 17.02 7.11
N GLY A 144 11.61 17.30 5.81
CA GLY A 144 11.96 18.62 5.34
C GLY A 144 11.34 19.05 4.03
N VAL A 145 11.78 20.22 3.59
CA VAL A 145 11.44 20.83 2.31
C VAL A 145 12.53 20.50 1.28
N ILE A 146 12.21 20.68 0.00
CA ILE A 146 13.23 20.62 -1.05
C ILE A 146 14.25 21.75 -0.80
N ASP A 147 15.52 21.38 -0.60
CA ASP A 147 16.63 22.30 -0.38
C ASP A 147 17.78 21.92 -1.32
N LEU A 148 17.81 22.50 -2.53
CA LEU A 148 18.86 22.20 -3.49
C LEU A 148 20.13 23.02 -3.23
N SER A 149 21.28 22.40 -3.50
CA SER A 149 22.58 23.06 -3.47
C SER A 149 22.59 24.34 -4.32
N PRO A 150 23.21 25.46 -3.87
CA PRO A 150 23.31 26.71 -4.64
C PRO A 150 23.95 26.56 -6.02
N ALA A 151 24.66 25.45 -6.26
CA ALA A 151 25.18 25.10 -7.59
C ALA A 151 24.06 24.80 -8.62
N ARG A 152 22.85 24.42 -8.16
CA ARG A 152 21.67 24.11 -8.99
C ARG A 152 20.87 25.36 -9.38
N GLY A 153 21.06 26.48 -8.69
CA GLY A 153 20.41 27.75 -9.00
C GLY A 153 20.30 28.67 -7.78
N ALA A 154 19.74 29.86 -7.99
CA ALA A 154 19.40 30.77 -6.90
C ALA A 154 18.17 30.26 -6.15
N LYS A 155 18.16 30.49 -4.83
CA LYS A 155 17.02 30.22 -3.96
C LYS A 155 16.13 31.47 -3.85
N PRO A 156 14.80 31.31 -3.78
CA PRO A 156 14.04 30.05 -3.73
C PRO A 156 13.71 29.47 -5.12
N GLU A 157 14.09 30.13 -6.21
CA GLU A 157 13.58 29.78 -7.55
C GLU A 157 13.94 28.37 -8.01
N ALA A 158 15.13 27.88 -7.65
CA ALA A 158 15.57 26.53 -7.97
C ALA A 158 14.73 25.46 -7.25
N ASP A 159 14.46 25.66 -5.95
CA ASP A 159 13.69 24.75 -5.11
C ASP A 159 12.22 24.71 -5.58
N ASP A 160 11.61 25.89 -5.81
CA ASP A 160 10.24 26.00 -6.33
C ASP A 160 10.09 25.40 -7.73
N ALA A 161 11.13 25.49 -8.57
CA ALA A 161 11.12 24.87 -9.89
C ALA A 161 11.21 23.34 -9.79
N SER A 162 12.01 22.82 -8.86
CA SER A 162 12.10 21.38 -8.59
C SER A 162 10.79 20.84 -8.04
N ARG A 163 10.21 21.51 -7.04
CA ARG A 163 8.89 21.18 -6.49
C ARG A 163 7.81 21.09 -7.57
N ARG A 164 7.74 22.09 -8.46
CA ARG A 164 6.77 22.09 -9.56
C ARG A 164 6.97 20.94 -10.53
N ARG A 165 8.22 20.67 -10.96
CA ARG A 165 8.50 19.50 -11.81
C ARG A 165 8.12 18.19 -11.12
N LEU A 166 8.35 18.09 -9.81
CA LEU A 166 8.00 16.91 -9.05
C LEU A 166 6.50 16.61 -9.12
N VAL A 167 5.68 17.63 -8.84
CA VAL A 167 4.22 17.52 -8.78
C VAL A 167 3.58 17.45 -10.15
N ASP A 168 3.97 18.34 -11.06
CA ASP A 168 3.27 18.56 -12.34
C ASP A 168 3.76 17.60 -13.45
N GLU A 169 4.99 17.09 -13.35
CA GLU A 169 5.60 16.24 -14.39
C GLU A 169 5.95 14.85 -13.86
N LEU A 170 6.83 14.75 -12.85
CA LEU A 170 7.39 13.47 -12.40
C LEU A 170 6.32 12.57 -11.77
N ALA A 171 5.44 13.11 -10.93
CA ALA A 171 4.43 12.29 -10.25
C ALA A 171 3.48 11.61 -11.25
N ALA A 172 3.04 12.35 -12.27
CA ALA A 172 2.23 11.79 -13.36
C ALA A 172 3.03 10.77 -14.20
N GLU A 173 4.29 11.08 -14.54
CA GLU A 173 5.19 10.16 -15.24
C GLU A 173 5.35 8.83 -14.47
N LEU A 174 5.51 8.90 -13.15
CA LEU A 174 5.67 7.74 -12.28
C LEU A 174 4.37 6.94 -12.13
N ALA A 175 3.23 7.62 -11.96
CA ALA A 175 1.92 6.98 -11.90
C ALA A 175 1.62 6.19 -13.20
N ASP A 176 1.89 6.79 -14.37
CA ASP A 176 1.72 6.13 -15.68
C ASP A 176 2.61 4.89 -15.85
N GLN A 177 3.74 4.84 -15.13
CA GLN A 177 4.63 3.68 -15.10
C GLN A 177 4.25 2.65 -14.02
N GLY A 178 3.12 2.81 -13.34
CA GLY A 178 2.68 1.93 -12.25
C GLY A 178 3.54 2.04 -10.99
N VAL A 179 4.06 3.24 -10.72
CA VAL A 179 4.76 3.57 -9.48
C VAL A 179 3.80 4.30 -8.54
N THR A 180 3.65 3.77 -7.33
CA THR A 180 2.87 4.37 -6.25
C THR A 180 3.82 4.93 -5.20
N ILE A 181 3.67 6.20 -4.83
CA ILE A 181 4.48 6.85 -3.80
C ILE A 181 3.64 6.96 -2.54
N HIS A 182 4.04 6.23 -1.50
CA HIS A 182 3.62 6.48 -0.14
C HIS A 182 4.63 7.41 0.51
N ALA A 183 4.18 8.33 1.36
CA ALA A 183 5.07 9.32 1.94
C ALA A 183 4.73 9.58 3.41
N ILE A 184 5.75 9.58 4.26
CA ILE A 184 5.65 9.84 5.69
C ILE A 184 6.53 11.06 6.00
N ALA A 185 5.89 12.10 6.54
CA ALA A 185 6.56 13.29 7.04
C ALA A 185 6.86 13.13 8.53
N PHE A 186 8.08 13.44 8.98
CA PHE A 186 8.45 13.31 10.41
C PHE A 186 8.12 14.51 11.27
N SER A 187 7.80 15.66 10.68
CA SER A 187 7.44 16.87 11.41
C SER A 187 6.51 17.76 10.60
N ASP A 188 5.84 18.69 11.29
CA ASP A 188 5.03 19.74 10.69
C ASP A 188 5.84 20.76 9.87
N GLN A 189 7.17 20.78 10.02
CA GLN A 189 8.10 21.59 9.22
C GLN A 189 8.35 21.00 7.83
N ALA A 190 8.03 19.72 7.64
CA ALA A 190 8.10 19.08 6.34
C ALA A 190 7.08 19.69 5.38
N ASP A 191 7.35 19.54 4.09
CA ASP A 191 6.45 20.00 3.04
C ASP A 191 5.23 19.07 2.88
N LEU A 192 4.31 19.08 3.86
CA LEU A 192 3.18 18.16 3.89
C LEU A 192 2.32 18.25 2.62
N ALA A 193 2.10 19.46 2.10
CA ALA A 193 1.36 19.67 0.86
C ALA A 193 2.05 19.04 -0.37
N LEU A 194 3.39 18.96 -0.39
CA LEU A 194 4.11 18.23 -1.44
C LEU A 194 3.91 16.72 -1.27
N VAL A 195 4.11 16.21 -0.06
CA VAL A 195 3.97 14.79 0.30
C VAL A 195 2.58 14.25 -0.03
N GLU A 196 1.53 14.95 0.41
CA GLU A 196 0.13 14.62 0.12
C GLU A 196 -0.13 14.61 -1.39
N ARG A 197 0.40 15.60 -2.11
CA ARG A 197 0.18 15.70 -3.56
C ARG A 197 0.87 14.59 -4.34
N LEU A 198 2.09 14.19 -3.94
CA LEU A 198 2.80 13.06 -4.53
C LEU A 198 2.04 11.75 -4.29
N ALA A 199 1.57 11.53 -3.06
CA ALA A 199 0.80 10.35 -2.72
C ALA A 199 -0.53 10.31 -3.48
N GLN A 200 -1.30 11.39 -3.47
CA GLN A 200 -2.59 11.48 -4.16
C GLN A 200 -2.44 11.24 -5.67
N SER A 201 -1.46 11.86 -6.31
CA SER A 201 -1.26 11.76 -7.77
C SER A 201 -0.78 10.37 -8.23
N THR A 202 -0.13 9.62 -7.35
CA THR A 202 0.38 8.26 -7.64
C THR A 202 -0.47 7.14 -7.01
N GLY A 203 -1.57 7.49 -6.33
CA GLY A 203 -2.46 6.54 -5.67
C GLY A 203 -1.88 5.92 -4.40
N GLY A 204 -0.96 6.60 -3.73
CA GLY A 204 -0.36 6.18 -2.46
C GLY A 204 -1.03 6.78 -1.23
N LEU A 205 -0.37 6.62 -0.09
CA LEU A 205 -0.80 7.15 1.21
C LEU A 205 0.17 8.23 1.70
N ALA A 206 -0.35 9.28 2.32
CA ALA A 206 0.44 10.29 3.01
C ALA A 206 0.17 10.25 4.52
N ALA A 207 1.18 10.44 5.36
CA ALA A 207 1.00 10.53 6.80
C ALA A 207 1.98 11.50 7.44
N LEU A 208 1.56 12.17 8.51
CA LEU A 208 2.44 12.89 9.43
C LEU A 208 2.70 11.98 10.63
N ALA A 209 3.97 11.76 10.96
CA ALA A 209 4.41 10.87 12.03
C ALA A 209 5.52 11.51 12.85
N GLU A 210 5.13 12.18 13.94
CA GLU A 210 6.05 12.96 14.79
C GLU A 210 6.73 12.12 15.89
N ASN A 211 6.31 10.87 16.05
CA ASN A 211 6.79 9.97 17.10
C ASN A 211 6.83 8.51 16.62
N PRO A 212 7.55 7.60 17.31
CA PRO A 212 7.71 6.21 16.88
C PRO A 212 6.40 5.45 16.68
N ASP A 213 5.38 5.71 17.50
CA ASP A 213 4.12 4.96 17.45
C ASP A 213 3.26 5.40 16.25
N SER A 214 3.20 6.72 15.97
CA SER A 214 2.56 7.26 14.77
C SER A 214 3.25 6.82 13.48
N LEU A 215 4.59 6.75 13.49
CA LEU A 215 5.37 6.18 12.38
C LEU A 215 5.03 4.71 12.19
N LEU A 216 4.93 3.97 13.30
CA LEU A 216 4.58 2.56 13.30
C LEU A 216 3.23 2.33 12.63
N GLY A 217 2.20 3.07 13.07
CA GLY A 217 0.87 3.06 12.48
C GLY A 217 0.88 3.39 10.98
N ALA A 218 1.54 4.48 10.58
CA ALA A 218 1.57 4.92 9.17
C ALA A 218 2.23 3.90 8.24
N PHE A 219 3.33 3.28 8.67
CA PHE A 219 4.02 2.29 7.85
C PHE A 219 3.23 0.97 7.77
N LEU A 220 2.51 0.57 8.82
CA LEU A 220 1.59 -0.56 8.78
C LEU A 220 0.46 -0.33 7.80
N ASP A 221 -0.15 0.85 7.83
CA ASP A 221 -1.21 1.25 6.89
C ASP A 221 -0.71 1.15 5.43
N ILE A 222 0.54 1.51 5.18
CA ILE A 222 1.20 1.33 3.87
C ILE A 222 1.42 -0.15 3.55
N VAL A 223 1.98 -0.95 4.47
CA VAL A 223 2.23 -2.38 4.25
C VAL A 223 0.92 -3.11 3.98
N GLU A 224 -0.15 -2.83 4.70
CA GLU A 224 -1.47 -3.44 4.46
C GLU A 224 -2.11 -2.99 3.15
N ARG A 225 -1.83 -1.76 2.71
CA ARG A 225 -2.25 -1.31 1.39
C ARG A 225 -1.54 -2.08 0.27
N ILE A 226 -0.27 -2.42 0.46
CA ILE A 226 0.56 -3.15 -0.51
C ILE A 226 0.30 -4.66 -0.47
N PHE A 227 0.14 -5.22 0.74
CA PHE A 227 -0.07 -6.63 1.02
C PHE A 227 -1.34 -6.82 1.85
N PRO A 228 -2.54 -6.64 1.27
CA PRO A 228 -3.75 -6.66 2.06
C PRO A 228 -4.00 -8.10 2.54
N ALA A 229 -4.37 -8.26 3.82
CA ALA A 229 -4.55 -9.54 4.49
C ALA A 229 -5.90 -9.61 5.22
N ASP A 230 -6.50 -10.80 5.28
CA ASP A 230 -7.75 -10.99 5.99
C ASP A 230 -7.46 -11.03 7.47
N GLN A 231 -8.37 -10.48 8.26
CA GLN A 231 -8.25 -10.37 9.69
C GLN A 231 -9.45 -11.01 10.37
N VAL A 232 -9.31 -11.29 11.66
CA VAL A 232 -10.44 -11.53 12.57
C VAL A 232 -10.51 -10.40 13.59
N PRO A 233 -11.71 -10.01 14.06
CA PRO A 233 -11.85 -8.99 15.09
C PRO A 233 -11.06 -9.35 16.36
N LEU A 234 -10.34 -8.37 16.92
CA LEU A 234 -9.62 -8.46 18.17
C LEU A 234 -10.25 -7.51 19.19
N GLU A 235 -10.93 -8.07 20.19
CA GLU A 235 -11.67 -7.30 21.18
C GLU A 235 -11.19 -7.66 22.59
N GLU A 236 -10.63 -6.70 23.31
CA GLU A 236 -10.08 -6.89 24.66
C GLU A 236 -9.13 -8.11 24.75
N GLY A 237 -8.26 -8.25 23.75
CA GLY A 237 -7.32 -9.36 23.63
C GLY A 237 -7.94 -10.70 23.24
N ARG A 238 -9.23 -10.78 22.92
CA ARG A 238 -9.91 -12.01 22.51
C ARG A 238 -10.21 -11.99 21.00
N PHE A 239 -10.08 -13.14 20.37
CA PHE A 239 -10.40 -13.32 18.96
C PHE A 239 -10.82 -14.78 18.70
N VAL A 240 -11.67 -15.00 17.68
CA VAL A 240 -12.20 -16.32 17.36
C VAL A 240 -11.60 -16.80 16.04
N ILE A 241 -11.14 -18.05 16.03
CA ILE A 241 -10.60 -18.73 14.87
C ILE A 241 -11.56 -19.84 14.44
N ASP A 242 -12.02 -19.81 13.20
CA ASP A 242 -12.83 -20.86 12.57
C ASP A 242 -11.98 -22.02 12.03
N ASP A 243 -12.64 -23.09 11.62
CA ASP A 243 -12.02 -24.32 11.12
C ASP A 243 -11.35 -24.18 9.74
N GLY A 244 -11.67 -23.11 9.00
CA GLY A 244 -11.08 -22.80 7.71
C GLY A 244 -9.72 -22.11 7.80
N VAL A 245 -9.28 -21.68 8.98
CA VAL A 245 -8.00 -20.97 9.16
C VAL A 245 -6.84 -21.96 9.19
N GLU A 246 -5.94 -21.84 8.21
CA GLU A 246 -4.72 -22.65 8.10
C GLU A 246 -3.58 -22.08 8.93
N THR A 247 -3.55 -20.77 9.14
CA THR A 247 -2.55 -20.06 9.95
C THR A 247 -3.11 -18.72 10.39
N PHE A 248 -2.86 -18.32 11.63
CA PHE A 248 -3.00 -16.91 12.01
C PHE A 248 -1.65 -16.30 12.36
N SER A 249 -1.55 -14.98 12.19
CA SER A 249 -0.43 -14.17 12.64
C SER A 249 -0.96 -13.01 13.48
N ALA A 250 -0.60 -12.97 14.76
CA ALA A 250 -0.90 -11.88 15.66
C ALA A 250 0.26 -10.86 15.62
N LEU A 251 -0.06 -9.61 15.29
CA LEU A 251 0.84 -8.48 15.48
C LEU A 251 0.30 -7.68 16.67
N VAL A 252 1.05 -7.66 17.77
CA VAL A 252 0.58 -7.14 19.06
C VAL A 252 1.50 -6.02 19.51
N PHE A 253 1.00 -4.79 19.55
CA PHE A 253 1.75 -3.63 20.02
C PHE A 253 1.81 -3.60 21.54
N HIS A 254 2.93 -3.13 22.08
CA HIS A 254 3.15 -2.92 23.49
C HIS A 254 4.31 -1.92 23.69
N GLU A 255 4.47 -1.40 24.91
CA GLU A 255 5.62 -0.58 25.25
C GLU A 255 6.87 -1.44 25.56
N PRO A 256 8.09 -0.91 25.46
CA PRO A 256 9.31 -1.68 25.73
C PRO A 256 9.44 -2.24 27.15
N ASP A 257 8.82 -1.59 28.13
CA ASP A 257 8.89 -1.97 29.55
C ASP A 257 7.65 -2.77 30.02
N ASP A 258 6.76 -3.12 29.09
CA ASP A 258 5.54 -3.84 29.39
C ASP A 258 5.76 -5.29 29.83
N ALA A 259 4.77 -5.85 30.52
CA ALA A 259 4.81 -7.25 30.92
C ALA A 259 4.77 -8.17 29.67
N PRO A 260 5.57 -9.27 29.64
CA PRO A 260 5.59 -10.19 28.52
C PRO A 260 4.21 -10.76 28.21
N LEU A 261 3.88 -10.84 26.93
CA LEU A 261 2.61 -11.35 26.46
C LEU A 261 2.49 -12.87 26.68
N THR A 262 1.28 -13.33 26.96
CA THR A 262 0.93 -14.76 26.98
C THR A 262 -0.22 -15.02 26.02
N LEU A 263 0.00 -15.93 25.06
CA LEU A 263 -1.06 -16.41 24.17
C LEU A 263 -1.74 -17.62 24.81
N VAL A 264 -3.06 -17.62 24.87
CA VAL A 264 -3.88 -18.69 25.45
C VAL A 264 -4.75 -19.30 24.37
N ALA A 265 -4.60 -20.61 24.17
CA ALA A 265 -5.40 -21.40 23.24
C ALA A 265 -6.81 -21.69 23.79
N PRO A 266 -7.76 -22.10 22.92
CA PRO A 266 -9.12 -22.47 23.33
C PRO A 266 -9.20 -23.57 24.40
N ASP A 267 -8.23 -24.50 24.43
CA ASP A 267 -8.14 -25.56 25.44
C ASP A 267 -7.54 -25.10 26.78
N GLY A 268 -7.13 -23.83 26.88
CA GLY A 268 -6.49 -23.22 28.04
C GLY A 268 -4.96 -23.38 28.09
N THR A 269 -4.35 -23.99 27.08
CA THR A 269 -2.88 -24.05 26.94
C THR A 269 -2.31 -22.65 26.80
N ARG A 270 -1.20 -22.38 27.50
CA ARG A 270 -0.57 -21.06 27.57
C ARG A 270 0.80 -21.12 26.89
N TYR A 271 1.05 -20.18 26.00
CA TYR A 271 2.30 -20.02 25.28
C TYR A 271 2.94 -18.70 25.66
N ARG A 272 4.25 -18.73 25.86
CA ARG A 272 5.13 -17.56 26.01
C ARG A 272 6.27 -17.65 25.01
N ALA A 273 6.90 -16.52 24.71
CA ALA A 273 7.96 -16.45 23.71
C ALA A 273 9.11 -17.47 23.95
N ASP A 274 9.46 -17.74 25.21
CA ASP A 274 10.53 -18.67 25.59
C ASP A 274 10.09 -20.13 25.75
N GLU A 275 8.78 -20.38 25.83
CA GLU A 275 8.16 -21.69 26.05
C GLU A 275 7.36 -22.18 24.83
N ALA A 276 7.26 -21.37 23.77
CA ALA A 276 6.56 -21.69 22.54
C ALA A 276 7.21 -22.90 21.84
N PRO A 277 6.43 -23.87 21.34
CA PRO A 277 6.97 -24.97 20.55
C PRO A 277 7.51 -24.47 19.19
N ASP A 278 8.37 -25.27 18.56
CA ASP A 278 9.11 -24.89 17.34
C ASP A 278 8.23 -24.51 16.13
N ASP A 279 6.96 -24.95 16.10
CA ASP A 279 5.99 -24.64 15.07
C ASP A 279 5.35 -23.24 15.24
N ILE A 280 5.24 -22.75 16.48
CA ILE A 280 4.85 -21.37 16.78
C ILE A 280 6.08 -20.48 16.66
N ARG A 281 6.08 -19.60 15.66
CA ARG A 281 7.14 -18.59 15.52
C ARG A 281 6.73 -17.35 16.28
N TRP A 282 7.49 -17.03 17.32
CA TRP A 282 7.31 -15.83 18.13
C TRP A 282 8.54 -14.94 17.99
N GLN A 283 8.37 -13.77 17.39
CA GLN A 283 9.39 -12.73 17.32
C GLN A 283 9.01 -11.62 18.28
N VAL A 284 9.89 -11.35 19.24
CA VAL A 284 9.72 -10.30 20.25
C VAL A 284 10.55 -9.10 19.82
N GLU A 285 9.89 -7.97 19.59
CA GLU A 285 10.53 -6.69 19.28
C GLU A 285 10.26 -5.67 20.40
N PRO A 286 11.03 -4.58 20.50
CA PRO A 286 10.85 -3.62 21.59
C PRO A 286 9.46 -2.98 21.69
N ARG A 287 8.71 -2.88 20.58
CA ARG A 287 7.39 -2.21 20.55
C ARG A 287 6.25 -3.10 20.06
N PHE A 288 6.56 -4.34 19.68
CA PHE A 288 5.55 -5.28 19.22
C PHE A 288 6.04 -6.72 19.25
N ASP A 289 5.10 -7.64 19.33
CA ASP A 289 5.32 -9.06 19.12
C ASP A 289 4.67 -9.50 17.81
N LEU A 290 5.37 -10.33 17.04
CA LEU A 290 4.83 -11.03 15.89
C LEU A 290 4.77 -12.53 16.18
N ILE A 291 3.55 -13.05 16.34
CA ILE A 291 3.30 -14.46 16.67
C ILE A 291 2.61 -15.12 15.50
N ARG A 292 3.20 -16.17 14.94
CA ARG A 292 2.60 -16.98 13.88
C ARG A 292 2.31 -18.38 14.38
N VAL A 293 1.05 -18.77 14.29
CA VAL A 293 0.56 -20.09 14.70
C VAL A 293 0.01 -20.82 13.48
N PRO A 294 0.70 -21.88 12.99
CA PRO A 294 0.17 -22.77 11.95
C PRO A 294 -0.86 -23.71 12.55
N ASP A 295 -1.81 -24.17 11.72
CA ASP A 295 -2.85 -25.15 12.05
C ASP A 295 -3.51 -24.89 13.43
N PRO A 296 -4.05 -23.68 13.66
CA PRO A 296 -4.54 -23.28 14.98
C PRO A 296 -5.76 -24.09 15.42
N GLN A 297 -5.92 -24.28 16.73
CA GLN A 297 -7.15 -24.81 17.31
C GLN A 297 -8.33 -23.88 17.02
N VAL A 298 -9.47 -24.46 16.65
CA VAL A 298 -10.74 -23.76 16.44
C VAL A 298 -11.32 -23.28 17.78
N GLY A 299 -11.79 -22.04 17.82
CA GLY A 299 -12.42 -21.44 18.99
C GLY A 299 -11.82 -20.10 19.40
N GLU A 300 -12.14 -19.68 20.62
CA GLU A 300 -11.68 -18.41 21.18
C GLU A 300 -10.23 -18.52 21.67
N TRP A 301 -9.36 -17.68 21.13
CA TRP A 301 -8.01 -17.45 21.62
C TRP A 301 -7.96 -16.15 22.44
N ARG A 302 -7.02 -16.08 23.37
CA ARG A 302 -6.82 -14.89 24.22
C ARG A 302 -5.36 -14.48 24.31
N LEU A 303 -5.12 -13.19 24.16
CA LEU A 303 -3.89 -12.50 24.50
C LEU A 303 -4.01 -11.95 25.92
N GLU A 304 -3.12 -12.40 26.81
CA GLU A 304 -2.99 -11.87 28.16
C GLU A 304 -1.72 -11.02 28.26
N GLY A 305 -1.91 -9.73 28.54
CA GLY A 305 -0.85 -8.73 28.60
C GLY A 305 -1.35 -7.40 28.04
N PRO A 306 -0.48 -6.40 27.92
CA PRO A 306 -0.79 -5.16 27.24
C PRO A 306 -0.97 -5.45 25.75
N VAL A 307 -2.15 -5.10 25.23
CA VAL A 307 -2.49 -5.16 23.81
C VAL A 307 -2.73 -3.72 23.40
N GLY A 308 -1.73 -3.12 22.77
CA GLY A 308 -1.76 -1.75 22.30
C GLY A 308 -2.72 -1.55 21.14
N GLU A 309 -3.08 -0.28 20.90
CA GLU A 309 -3.91 0.12 19.78
C GLU A 309 -3.29 -0.30 18.44
N GLY A 310 -4.12 -0.64 17.47
CA GLY A 310 -3.66 -1.13 16.17
C GLY A 310 -3.21 -2.59 16.17
N SER A 311 -3.19 -3.29 17.31
CA SER A 311 -2.92 -4.73 17.36
C SER A 311 -3.95 -5.49 16.52
N ARG A 312 -3.53 -6.54 15.81
CA ARG A 312 -4.40 -7.22 14.84
C ARG A 312 -4.04 -8.69 14.67
N ILE A 313 -5.03 -9.46 14.25
CA ILE A 313 -4.89 -10.90 13.97
C ILE A 313 -5.17 -11.12 12.49
N ASN A 314 -4.10 -11.33 11.72
CA ASN A 314 -4.19 -11.72 10.31
C ASN A 314 -4.44 -13.23 10.20
N VAL A 315 -5.28 -13.66 9.27
CA VAL A 315 -5.59 -15.05 9.00
C VAL A 315 -5.30 -15.41 7.55
N ALA A 316 -4.79 -16.62 7.36
CA ALA A 316 -4.71 -17.28 6.06
C ALA A 316 -5.72 -18.42 6.03
N SER A 317 -6.67 -18.34 5.10
CA SER A 317 -7.70 -19.36 4.89
C SER A 317 -8.11 -19.40 3.42
N PRO A 318 -8.74 -20.49 2.94
CA PRO A 318 -9.39 -20.51 1.63
C PRO A 318 -10.53 -19.51 1.47
N LEU A 319 -11.09 -19.03 2.59
CA LEU A 319 -12.13 -18.02 2.63
C LEU A 319 -11.51 -16.61 2.66
N HIS A 320 -11.94 -15.75 1.73
CA HIS A 320 -11.39 -14.40 1.57
C HIS A 320 -12.50 -13.35 1.55
N LEU A 321 -12.28 -12.22 2.25
CA LEU A 321 -13.09 -11.02 2.11
C LEU A 321 -12.45 -10.12 1.05
N ARG A 322 -13.13 -9.99 -0.09
CA ARG A 322 -12.71 -9.13 -1.19
C ARG A 322 -13.42 -7.80 -1.12
N ILE A 323 -12.70 -6.76 -1.53
CA ILE A 323 -13.21 -5.40 -1.66
C ILE A 323 -12.91 -4.99 -3.10
N ALA A 324 -13.84 -4.31 -3.77
CA ALA A 324 -13.59 -3.69 -5.05
C ALA A 324 -12.51 -2.61 -4.93
N ASP A 325 -11.89 -2.22 -6.04
CA ASP A 325 -10.88 -1.17 -6.03
C ASP A 325 -11.45 0.14 -5.48
N LEU A 326 -10.92 0.58 -4.35
CA LEU A 326 -11.26 1.86 -3.71
C LEU A 326 -10.09 2.85 -3.85
N PRO A 327 -10.40 4.15 -4.00
CA PRO A 327 -9.38 5.18 -4.06
C PRO A 327 -8.61 5.24 -2.73
N THR A 328 -7.34 5.62 -2.79
CA THR A 328 -6.58 5.95 -1.57
C THR A 328 -7.00 7.26 -0.94
N THR A 329 -7.60 8.15 -1.72
CA THR A 329 -8.05 9.47 -1.26
C THR A 329 -9.57 9.56 -1.31
N LEU A 330 -10.17 9.82 -0.16
CA LEU A 330 -11.57 10.21 0.01
C LEU A 330 -11.66 11.73 0.17
N TYR A 331 -12.84 12.30 -0.07
CA TYR A 331 -13.04 13.74 0.00
C TYR A 331 -14.20 14.10 0.90
N LEU A 332 -14.03 15.14 1.72
CA LEU A 332 -15.11 15.68 2.55
C LEU A 332 -16.34 16.03 1.71
N GLY A 333 -17.52 15.64 2.20
CA GLY A 333 -18.81 15.87 1.53
C GLY A 333 -19.10 15.01 0.31
N PHE A 334 -18.23 14.04 -0.02
CA PHE A 334 -18.48 13.05 -1.07
C PHE A 334 -18.71 11.66 -0.45
N GLU A 335 -19.86 11.07 -0.75
CA GLU A 335 -20.15 9.68 -0.39
C GLU A 335 -19.19 8.72 -1.09
N VAL A 336 -18.87 7.61 -0.42
CA VAL A 336 -17.95 6.60 -0.96
C VAL A 336 -18.76 5.40 -1.42
N PRO A 337 -18.88 5.13 -2.73
CA PRO A 337 -19.45 3.89 -3.21
C PRO A 337 -18.52 2.74 -2.81
N VAL A 338 -19.11 1.70 -2.21
CA VAL A 338 -18.38 0.57 -1.64
C VAL A 338 -18.98 -0.71 -2.17
N GLU A 339 -18.12 -1.66 -2.54
CA GLU A 339 -18.49 -2.99 -2.95
C GLU A 339 -17.53 -4.01 -2.35
N ALA A 340 -18.06 -5.10 -1.80
CA ALA A 340 -17.30 -6.20 -1.22
C ALA A 340 -18.01 -7.53 -1.46
N TRP A 341 -17.29 -8.64 -1.37
CA TRP A 341 -17.84 -9.98 -1.48
C TRP A 341 -16.94 -10.99 -0.77
N VAL A 342 -17.47 -12.17 -0.49
CA VAL A 342 -16.70 -13.25 0.13
C VAL A 342 -16.49 -14.35 -0.90
N GLU A 343 -15.26 -14.84 -1.01
CA GLU A 343 -14.88 -15.94 -1.89
C GLU A 343 -14.36 -17.12 -1.08
N ARG A 344 -14.59 -18.33 -1.57
CA ARG A 344 -13.99 -19.56 -1.05
C ARG A 344 -13.26 -20.26 -2.18
N ASN A 345 -11.95 -20.51 -2.01
CA ASN A 345 -11.09 -21.10 -3.05
C ASN A 345 -11.10 -20.35 -4.39
N GLY A 346 -11.39 -19.04 -4.36
CA GLY A 346 -11.50 -18.19 -5.57
C GLY A 346 -12.88 -18.19 -6.24
N ASP A 347 -13.84 -18.97 -5.75
CA ASP A 347 -15.24 -18.90 -6.20
C ASP A 347 -16.05 -18.03 -5.22
N PRO A 348 -16.87 -17.07 -5.68
CA PRO A 348 -17.77 -16.32 -4.81
C PRO A 348 -18.69 -17.26 -4.02
N LEU A 349 -18.94 -16.96 -2.74
CA LEU A 349 -19.97 -17.68 -1.99
C LEU A 349 -21.31 -17.53 -2.72
N GLY A 350 -21.96 -18.67 -2.99
CA GLY A 350 -23.23 -18.71 -3.73
C GLY A 350 -24.41 -18.30 -2.85
N GLU A 351 -25.56 -18.00 -3.48
CA GLU A 351 -26.81 -17.66 -2.77
C GLU A 351 -27.39 -18.85 -1.95
N GLU A 352 -26.88 -20.07 -2.14
CA GLU A 352 -27.30 -21.27 -1.42
C GLU A 352 -26.60 -21.43 -0.05
N ASP A 353 -25.44 -20.80 0.14
CA ASP A 353 -24.82 -20.66 1.46
C ASP A 353 -25.57 -19.54 2.21
N GLU A 354 -25.80 -19.68 3.52
CA GLU A 354 -26.41 -18.59 4.29
C GLU A 354 -25.59 -17.30 4.10
N ALA A 355 -26.19 -16.32 3.43
CA ALA A 355 -25.48 -15.14 2.95
C ALA A 355 -24.91 -14.36 4.15
N PRO A 356 -23.59 -14.09 4.18
CA PRO A 356 -22.99 -13.35 5.27
C PRO A 356 -23.56 -11.93 5.33
N THR A 357 -23.60 -11.35 6.53
CA THR A 357 -23.86 -9.92 6.68
C THR A 357 -22.57 -9.16 6.46
N LEU A 358 -22.55 -8.25 5.48
CA LEU A 358 -21.41 -7.38 5.23
C LEU A 358 -21.70 -5.95 5.68
N SER A 359 -20.72 -5.36 6.34
CA SER A 359 -20.74 -3.95 6.73
C SER A 359 -19.39 -3.29 6.46
N VAL A 360 -19.40 -1.97 6.35
CA VAL A 360 -18.18 -1.17 6.29
C VAL A 360 -18.33 0.04 7.18
N SER A 361 -17.29 0.32 7.96
CA SER A 361 -17.16 1.56 8.72
C SER A 361 -15.98 2.39 8.26
N LEU A 362 -16.13 3.71 8.28
CA LEU A 362 -15.01 4.65 8.26
C LEU A 362 -14.60 4.94 9.70
N GLN A 363 -13.34 4.66 10.02
CA GLN A 363 -12.71 4.99 11.30
C GLN A 363 -11.64 6.06 11.09
N ASP A 364 -11.45 6.96 12.06
CA ASP A 364 -10.28 7.86 12.06
C ASP A 364 -8.98 7.13 12.43
N ALA A 365 -7.91 7.89 12.65
CA ALA A 365 -6.60 7.34 12.96
C ALA A 365 -6.59 6.63 14.32
N GLU A 366 -7.42 7.09 15.26
CA GLU A 366 -7.62 6.60 16.63
C GLU A 366 -8.63 5.44 16.73
N GLY A 367 -9.19 5.00 15.59
CA GLY A 367 -10.13 3.89 15.51
C GLY A 367 -11.58 4.25 15.87
N GLU A 368 -11.90 5.52 16.08
CA GLU A 368 -13.26 5.97 16.36
C GLU A 368 -14.11 5.94 15.08
N VAL A 369 -15.32 5.36 15.20
CA VAL A 369 -16.21 5.15 14.06
C VAL A 369 -16.91 6.46 13.69
N GLN A 370 -16.58 7.00 12.53
CA GLN A 370 -17.25 8.18 11.97
C GLN A 370 -18.58 7.82 11.29
N SER A 371 -18.59 6.70 10.55
CA SER A 371 -19.78 6.23 9.85
C SER A 371 -19.74 4.72 9.68
N LEU A 372 -20.92 4.10 9.57
CA LEU A 372 -21.11 2.66 9.37
C LEU A 372 -22.29 2.45 8.43
N VAL A 373 -22.15 1.56 7.46
CA VAL A 373 -23.24 1.13 6.59
C VAL A 373 -23.22 -0.40 6.45
N THR A 374 -24.40 -1.01 6.54
CA THR A 374 -24.60 -2.41 6.16
C THR A 374 -24.82 -2.48 4.65
N LEU A 375 -24.05 -3.33 3.98
CA LEU A 375 -24.09 -3.47 2.53
C LEU A 375 -25.29 -4.34 2.11
N GLN A 376 -25.86 -4.01 0.96
CA GLN A 376 -26.97 -4.74 0.37
C GLN A 376 -26.46 -5.81 -0.58
N ALA A 377 -26.93 -7.05 -0.39
CA ALA A 377 -26.59 -8.17 -1.26
C ALA A 377 -27.28 -8.03 -2.64
N GLU A 378 -26.51 -8.18 -3.70
CA GLU A 378 -26.95 -8.19 -5.10
C GLU A 378 -26.07 -9.18 -5.89
N ALA A 379 -26.64 -10.32 -6.30
CA ALA A 379 -25.97 -11.34 -7.13
C ALA A 379 -24.60 -11.81 -6.62
N GLY A 380 -24.50 -12.12 -5.31
CA GLY A 380 -23.26 -12.60 -4.68
C GLY A 380 -22.23 -11.50 -4.37
N ARG A 381 -22.53 -10.23 -4.68
CA ARG A 381 -21.75 -9.07 -4.26
C ARG A 381 -22.56 -8.21 -3.28
N PHE A 382 -21.88 -7.41 -2.48
CA PHE A 382 -22.50 -6.56 -1.47
C PHE A 382 -22.13 -5.10 -1.75
N ARG A 383 -23.13 -4.25 -1.92
CA ARG A 383 -22.95 -2.86 -2.34
C ARG A 383 -23.57 -1.88 -1.36
N GLY A 384 -22.99 -0.70 -1.27
CA GLY A 384 -23.52 0.38 -0.46
C GLY A 384 -22.88 1.71 -0.81
N ARG A 385 -23.33 2.76 -0.11
CA ARG A 385 -22.67 4.06 -0.10
C ARG A 385 -22.38 4.42 1.34
N LEU A 386 -21.11 4.57 1.64
CA LEU A 386 -20.70 5.08 2.94
C LEU A 386 -20.92 6.60 2.95
N PRO A 387 -21.51 7.15 4.01
CA PRO A 387 -21.65 8.60 4.15
C PRO A 387 -20.33 9.32 3.99
N ALA A 388 -20.40 10.58 3.54
CA ALA A 388 -19.20 11.37 3.33
C ALA A 388 -18.38 11.48 4.62
N PRO A 389 -17.03 11.40 4.53
CA PRO A 389 -16.16 11.64 5.68
C PRO A 389 -16.42 13.00 6.32
N ALA A 390 -16.33 13.05 7.64
CA ALA A 390 -16.55 14.28 8.41
C ALA A 390 -15.24 14.99 8.78
N LEU A 391 -14.14 14.24 8.88
CA LEU A 391 -12.83 14.72 9.32
C LEU A 391 -11.77 14.46 8.24
N THR A 392 -10.85 15.41 8.06
CA THR A 392 -9.66 15.24 7.22
C THR A 392 -8.58 14.43 7.96
N GLY A 393 -7.62 13.89 7.21
CA GLY A 393 -6.46 13.17 7.75
C GLY A 393 -6.47 11.70 7.37
N ASN A 394 -5.66 10.90 8.06
CA ASN A 394 -5.62 9.45 7.88
C ASN A 394 -6.90 8.81 8.44
N ALA A 395 -7.42 7.82 7.75
CA ALA A 395 -8.61 7.07 8.14
C ALA A 395 -8.51 5.62 7.65
N ARG A 396 -9.38 4.75 8.17
CA ARG A 396 -9.43 3.34 7.78
C ARG A 396 -10.85 2.94 7.41
N LEU A 397 -10.99 2.29 6.26
CA LEU A 397 -12.20 1.57 5.90
C LEU A 397 -12.10 0.16 6.45
N VAL A 398 -12.99 -0.19 7.36
CA VAL A 398 -13.04 -1.52 7.99
C VAL A 398 -14.24 -2.25 7.47
N PHE A 399 -14.00 -3.20 6.55
CA PHE A 399 -15.01 -4.11 6.04
C PHE A 399 -15.11 -5.31 6.97
N ARG A 400 -16.33 -5.69 7.35
CA ARG A 400 -16.60 -6.88 8.16
C ARG A 400 -17.62 -7.75 7.45
N ALA A 401 -17.33 -9.03 7.39
CA ALA A 401 -18.23 -10.09 6.94
C ALA A 401 -18.47 -11.07 8.09
N GLU A 402 -19.73 -11.23 8.45
CA GLU A 402 -20.19 -12.12 9.52
C GLU A 402 -21.08 -13.20 8.93
N GLY A 403 -20.60 -14.45 8.93
CA GLY A 403 -21.40 -15.64 8.64
C GLY A 403 -21.70 -16.42 9.92
N GLU A 404 -22.44 -17.53 9.82
CA GLU A 404 -22.76 -18.37 10.99
C GLU A 404 -21.51 -18.97 11.65
N GLU A 405 -20.54 -19.40 10.85
CA GLU A 405 -19.37 -20.15 11.31
C GLU A 405 -18.04 -19.39 11.11
N PHE A 406 -18.08 -18.16 10.59
CA PHE A 406 -16.88 -17.38 10.32
C PHE A 406 -17.06 -15.88 10.54
N HIS A 407 -15.96 -15.24 10.91
CA HIS A 407 -15.83 -13.79 10.91
C HIS A 407 -14.62 -13.41 10.06
N ARG A 408 -14.77 -12.48 9.13
CA ARG A 408 -13.66 -11.92 8.36
C ARG A 408 -13.72 -10.41 8.40
N GLN A 409 -12.58 -9.79 8.60
CA GLN A 409 -12.39 -8.36 8.56
C GLN A 409 -11.32 -8.03 7.51
N ARG A 410 -11.49 -6.89 6.83
CA ARG A 410 -10.48 -6.34 5.94
C ARG A 410 -10.37 -4.85 6.20
N VAL A 411 -9.17 -4.41 6.53
CA VAL A 411 -8.87 -3.01 6.83
C VAL A 411 -8.14 -2.42 5.63
N GLN A 412 -8.56 -1.24 5.20
CA GLN A 412 -7.93 -0.50 4.12
C GLN A 412 -7.71 0.95 4.56
N ALA A 413 -6.45 1.34 4.70
CA ALA A 413 -6.08 2.71 5.00
C ALA A 413 -6.36 3.63 3.80
N VAL A 414 -6.82 4.84 4.12
CA VAL A 414 -7.16 5.91 3.18
C VAL A 414 -6.77 7.27 3.76
N ASN A 415 -6.59 8.25 2.89
CA ASN A 415 -6.47 9.66 3.25
C ASN A 415 -7.79 10.37 2.97
N VAL A 416 -8.22 11.22 3.89
CA VAL A 416 -9.37 12.10 3.70
C VAL A 416 -8.88 13.53 3.52
N LEU A 417 -9.12 14.10 2.34
CA LEU A 417 -8.77 15.47 2.01
C LEU A 417 -10.03 16.34 1.91
N PRO A 418 -9.93 17.67 2.10
CA PRO A 418 -11.01 18.54 1.66
C PRO A 418 -11.16 18.45 0.15
N ALA A 419 -12.38 18.57 -0.37
CA ALA A 419 -12.59 18.59 -1.82
C ALA A 419 -11.95 19.82 -2.50
N ILE A 420 -11.83 20.92 -1.75
CA ILE A 420 -11.19 22.17 -2.13
C ILE A 420 -10.27 22.59 -0.99
N GLY A 421 -8.96 22.62 -1.25
CA GLY A 421 -7.96 23.15 -0.33
C GLY A 421 -7.98 24.67 -0.28
N ALA A 422 -7.72 25.24 0.89
CA ALA A 422 -7.68 26.68 1.11
C ALA A 422 -6.40 27.06 1.86
N VAL A 423 -5.65 28.01 1.31
CA VAL A 423 -4.41 28.51 1.92
C VAL A 423 -4.46 30.04 2.01
N HIS A 424 -4.32 30.57 3.22
CA HIS A 424 -4.20 32.00 3.45
C HIS A 424 -2.82 32.49 3.00
N ARG A 425 -2.76 33.57 2.21
CA ARG A 425 -1.54 34.29 1.83
C ARG A 425 -1.59 35.71 2.41
N PRO A 426 -1.10 35.92 3.64
CA PRO A 426 -1.19 37.20 4.33
C PRO A 426 -0.56 38.35 3.53
N GLU A 427 0.64 38.14 2.98
CA GLU A 427 1.37 39.16 2.21
C GLU A 427 0.62 39.62 0.94
N GLU A 428 -0.25 38.77 0.41
CA GLU A 428 -1.05 39.06 -0.77
C GLU A 428 -2.49 39.50 -0.43
N GLY A 429 -2.86 39.51 0.86
CA GLY A 429 -4.21 39.86 1.32
C GLY A 429 -5.30 38.97 0.71
N ARG A 430 -5.05 37.67 0.55
CA ARG A 430 -6.00 36.76 -0.11
C ARG A 430 -5.95 35.33 0.41
N VAL A 431 -7.00 34.57 0.09
CA VAL A 431 -7.00 33.11 0.20
C VAL A 431 -6.90 32.50 -1.19
N VAL A 432 -5.96 31.58 -1.36
CA VAL A 432 -5.83 30.77 -2.56
C VAL A 432 -6.58 29.47 -2.34
N LEU A 433 -7.51 29.18 -3.25
CA LEU A 433 -8.34 27.99 -3.24
C LEU A 433 -7.97 27.10 -4.42
N ALA A 434 -7.81 25.80 -4.20
CA ALA A 434 -7.50 24.82 -5.23
C ALA A 434 -8.41 23.60 -5.10
N ALA A 435 -8.93 23.11 -6.22
CA ALA A 435 -9.70 21.87 -6.21
C ALA A 435 -8.75 20.68 -6.04
N GLU A 436 -8.98 19.91 -4.99
CA GLU A 436 -8.27 18.64 -4.75
C GLU A 436 -9.05 17.46 -5.34
N HIS A 437 -10.38 17.55 -5.35
CA HIS A 437 -11.21 16.53 -5.97
C HIS A 437 -11.14 16.62 -7.51
N PRO A 438 -10.75 15.54 -8.24
CA PRO A 438 -10.45 15.58 -9.67
C PRO A 438 -11.59 16.05 -10.59
N ARG A 439 -12.84 15.86 -10.16
CA ARG A 439 -14.04 16.28 -10.92
C ARG A 439 -14.39 17.76 -10.76
N LEU A 440 -13.78 18.47 -9.81
CA LEU A 440 -14.09 19.88 -9.54
C LEU A 440 -13.22 20.79 -10.41
N ASN A 441 -13.85 21.79 -11.01
CA ASN A 441 -13.21 22.78 -11.85
C ASN A 441 -14.03 24.08 -11.86
N ARG A 442 -13.51 25.13 -12.51
CA ARG A 442 -14.16 26.45 -12.55
C ARG A 442 -15.54 26.45 -13.21
N ASP A 443 -15.84 25.48 -14.06
CA ASP A 443 -17.07 25.46 -14.86
C ASP A 443 -18.22 24.78 -14.09
N ASN A 444 -17.92 24.08 -12.99
CA ASN A 444 -18.90 23.36 -12.16
C ASN A 444 -18.81 23.66 -10.66
N THR A 445 -18.02 24.66 -10.26
CA THR A 445 -17.78 25.03 -8.86
C THR A 445 -17.76 26.54 -8.69
N GLU A 446 -18.65 27.04 -7.85
CA GLU A 446 -18.66 28.42 -7.34
C GLU A 446 -18.29 28.41 -5.85
N ILE A 447 -17.44 29.34 -5.41
CA ILE A 447 -16.96 29.39 -4.02
C ILE A 447 -17.17 30.79 -3.47
N HIS A 448 -17.70 30.86 -2.24
CA HIS A 448 -17.80 32.10 -1.49
C HIS A 448 -17.29 31.90 -0.06
N GLY A 449 -16.80 32.97 0.53
CA GLY A 449 -16.43 33.06 1.94
C GLY A 449 -17.38 33.96 2.71
N GLU A 450 -17.50 33.72 4.00
CA GLU A 450 -18.16 34.61 4.95
C GLU A 450 -17.17 35.01 6.04
N LEU A 451 -16.93 36.32 6.15
CA LEU A 451 -16.03 36.91 7.13
C LEU A 451 -16.79 38.01 7.88
N GLN A 452 -16.94 37.86 9.20
CA GLN A 452 -17.71 38.80 10.03
C GLN A 452 -19.14 39.08 9.51
N GLY A 453 -19.77 38.11 8.86
CA GLY A 453 -21.10 38.26 8.24
C GLY A 453 -21.10 38.95 6.87
N GLU A 454 -19.94 39.36 6.34
CA GLU A 454 -19.79 39.84 4.97
C GLU A 454 -19.45 38.68 4.04
N ARG A 455 -20.19 38.59 2.92
CA ARG A 455 -19.99 37.57 1.89
C ARG A 455 -18.97 38.05 0.86
N LEU A 456 -17.92 37.26 0.67
CA LEU A 456 -16.84 37.48 -0.27
C LEU A 456 -16.91 36.42 -1.38
N GLU A 457 -16.87 36.82 -2.65
CA GLU A 457 -16.94 35.89 -3.79
C GLU A 457 -15.54 35.53 -4.30
N ALA A 458 -15.26 34.24 -4.46
CA ALA A 458 -13.97 33.80 -5.00
C ALA A 458 -13.96 33.90 -6.53
N ARG A 459 -12.86 34.42 -7.08
CA ARG A 459 -12.69 34.61 -8.53
C ARG A 459 -11.84 33.48 -9.10
N ALA A 460 -12.36 32.77 -10.11
CA ALA A 460 -11.59 31.75 -10.81
C ALA A 460 -10.40 32.39 -11.55
N VAL A 461 -9.19 31.89 -11.27
CA VAL A 461 -7.93 32.35 -11.89
C VAL A 461 -7.29 31.27 -12.78
N GLY A 462 -7.77 30.03 -12.67
CA GLY A 462 -7.34 28.90 -13.47
C GLY A 462 -8.47 27.89 -13.70
N ALA A 463 -8.14 26.73 -14.24
CA ALA A 463 -9.12 25.66 -14.47
C ALA A 463 -9.67 25.07 -13.16
N ALA A 464 -8.85 25.03 -12.12
CA ALA A 464 -9.15 24.40 -10.82
C ALA A 464 -8.62 25.25 -9.65
N ARG A 465 -8.49 26.57 -9.85
CA ARG A 465 -7.94 27.52 -8.87
C ARG A 465 -8.75 28.80 -8.81
N TRP A 466 -8.96 29.30 -7.60
CA TRP A 466 -9.68 30.53 -7.31
C TRP A 466 -8.93 31.37 -6.30
N HIS A 467 -9.09 32.69 -6.38
CA HIS A 467 -8.61 33.62 -5.37
C HIS A 467 -9.80 34.30 -4.70
N LEU A 468 -9.79 34.32 -3.37
CA LEU A 468 -10.70 35.10 -2.56
C LEU A 468 -9.93 36.29 -2.00
N ASP A 469 -10.20 37.48 -2.51
CA ASP A 469 -9.55 38.71 -2.02
C ASP A 469 -10.14 39.06 -0.64
N LEU A 470 -9.27 39.32 0.34
CA LEU A 470 -9.67 39.67 1.71
C LEU A 470 -9.68 41.20 1.88
N PRO A 471 -10.58 41.75 2.72
CA PRO A 471 -10.51 43.13 3.15
C PRO A 471 -9.26 43.38 4.00
N GLU A 472 -8.95 44.64 4.31
CA GLU A 472 -7.88 44.94 5.29
C GLU A 472 -8.23 44.32 6.65
N LEU A 473 -7.35 43.44 7.15
CA LEU A 473 -7.53 42.72 8.41
C LEU A 473 -6.63 43.30 9.49
N ASP A 474 -7.09 43.21 10.74
CA ASP A 474 -6.21 43.39 11.89
C ASP A 474 -5.40 42.10 12.12
N GLU A 475 -4.09 42.19 11.91
CA GLU A 475 -3.14 41.09 12.09
C GLU A 475 -3.05 40.61 13.55
N GLU A 476 -3.47 41.44 14.51
CA GLU A 476 -3.51 41.07 15.93
C GLU A 476 -4.73 40.22 16.30
N LEU A 477 -5.72 40.09 15.42
CA LEU A 477 -6.98 39.38 15.69
C LEU A 477 -7.08 38.09 14.90
N SER A 478 -7.27 36.99 15.62
CA SER A 478 -7.60 35.68 15.04
C SER A 478 -9.08 35.64 14.68
N GLN A 479 -9.38 35.36 13.41
CA GLN A 479 -10.74 35.45 12.87
C GLN A 479 -11.09 34.24 12.02
N PRO A 480 -12.26 33.62 12.19
CA PRO A 480 -12.70 32.53 11.33
C PRO A 480 -13.24 33.06 10.01
N LEU A 481 -12.76 32.48 8.91
CA LEU A 481 -13.37 32.58 7.59
C LEU A 481 -14.11 31.28 7.30
N LEU A 482 -15.43 31.38 7.15
CA LEU A 482 -16.25 30.24 6.73
C LEU A 482 -16.24 30.20 5.21
N LEU A 483 -16.03 29.02 4.63
CA LEU A 483 -15.92 28.83 3.19
C LEU A 483 -17.00 27.85 2.74
N MET A 484 -17.72 28.20 1.69
CA MET A 484 -18.82 27.42 1.13
C MET A 484 -18.63 27.29 -0.38
N ALA A 485 -18.87 26.10 -0.92
CA ALA A 485 -18.84 25.84 -2.34
C ALA A 485 -20.21 25.34 -2.83
N THR A 486 -20.66 25.86 -3.97
CA THR A 486 -21.81 25.34 -4.71
C THR A 486 -21.28 24.55 -5.91
N LEU A 487 -21.64 23.27 -5.98
CA LEU A 487 -21.14 22.30 -6.94
C LEU A 487 -22.26 21.87 -7.87
N GLU A 488 -22.00 21.79 -9.18
CA GLU A 488 -22.92 21.19 -10.16
C GLU A 488 -22.29 19.91 -10.73
N LEU A 489 -22.63 18.76 -10.14
CA LEU A 489 -22.10 17.46 -10.55
C LEU A 489 -23.23 16.50 -10.87
N ASP A 490 -23.09 15.73 -11.95
CA ASP A 490 -24.07 14.72 -12.39
C ASP A 490 -25.49 15.28 -12.61
N GLY A 491 -25.60 16.58 -12.91
CA GLY A 491 -26.88 17.28 -13.08
C GLY A 491 -27.57 17.68 -11.77
N GLU A 492 -26.89 17.52 -10.64
CA GLU A 492 -27.36 17.93 -9.31
C GLU A 492 -26.54 19.09 -8.77
N THR A 493 -27.23 20.08 -8.19
CA THR A 493 -26.59 21.17 -7.45
C THR A 493 -26.50 20.79 -5.97
N ARG A 494 -25.30 20.89 -5.39
CA ARG A 494 -25.04 20.58 -3.98
C ARG A 494 -24.22 21.69 -3.35
N GLU A 495 -24.52 22.02 -2.09
CA GLU A 495 -23.69 22.90 -1.29
C GLU A 495 -22.75 22.08 -0.42
N LEU A 496 -21.49 22.52 -0.35
CA LEU A 496 -20.44 21.90 0.43
C LEU A 496 -19.83 22.95 1.37
N ALA A 497 -19.90 22.68 2.66
CA ALA A 497 -19.11 23.41 3.65
C ALA A 497 -17.65 22.97 3.55
N LEU A 498 -16.75 23.92 3.35
CA LEU A 498 -15.31 23.69 3.34
C LEU A 498 -14.75 23.82 4.77
N PRO A 499 -13.57 23.26 5.06
CA PRO A 499 -12.94 23.44 6.37
C PRO A 499 -12.82 24.91 6.74
N ARG A 500 -13.12 25.23 8.01
CA ARG A 500 -12.94 26.58 8.53
C ARG A 500 -11.47 27.01 8.39
N LEU A 501 -11.24 28.21 7.88
CA LEU A 501 -9.90 28.77 7.78
C LEU A 501 -9.73 29.85 8.85
N MET A 502 -8.77 29.67 9.76
CA MET A 502 -8.44 30.69 10.74
C MET A 502 -7.45 31.68 10.12
N LEU A 503 -7.89 32.93 9.97
CA LEU A 503 -7.03 34.04 9.59
C LEU A 503 -6.28 34.51 10.84
N ASN A 504 -4.97 34.71 10.71
CA ASN A 504 -4.05 35.14 11.79
C ASN A 504 -4.17 34.24 13.04
N PRO A 505 -3.84 32.94 12.95
CA PRO A 505 -4.06 31.97 14.03
C PRO A 505 -3.34 32.31 15.34
N GLU A 506 -2.23 33.04 15.29
CA GLU A 506 -1.48 33.52 16.47
C GLU A 506 -2.05 34.79 17.11
N GLY A 507 -3.04 35.41 16.47
CA GLY A 507 -3.72 36.61 16.97
C GLY A 507 -4.59 36.33 18.19
N ARG A 508 -4.97 37.39 18.90
CA ARG A 508 -5.93 37.32 20.00
C ARG A 508 -7.31 36.98 19.45
N VAL A 509 -7.96 35.97 20.02
CA VAL A 509 -9.35 35.63 19.68
C VAL A 509 -10.26 36.78 20.13
N GLY A 510 -10.97 37.40 19.19
CA GLY A 510 -11.93 38.45 19.48
C GLY A 510 -13.06 37.93 20.38
N ILE A 511 -13.46 38.72 21.38
CA ILE A 511 -14.38 38.33 22.46
C ILE A 511 -15.85 38.15 21.96
N ASP A 512 -16.14 38.38 20.67
CA ASP A 512 -17.50 38.36 20.13
C ASP A 512 -17.96 37.01 19.53
N LEU A 513 -17.18 35.92 19.62
CA LEU A 513 -17.64 34.57 19.27
C LEU A 513 -17.84 33.68 20.50
N ALA A 514 -18.85 34.00 21.30
CA ALA A 514 -19.32 33.12 22.37
C ALA A 514 -20.85 33.08 22.39
N ASP A 515 -21.47 32.58 21.32
CA ASP A 515 -22.83 31.98 21.42
C ASP A 515 -23.26 31.27 20.13
N VAL A 516 -22.72 30.08 19.83
CA VAL A 516 -23.48 28.99 19.16
C VAL A 516 -22.82 27.64 19.52
N ALA A 517 -22.85 27.26 20.78
CA ALA A 517 -22.62 25.87 21.19
C ALA A 517 -23.91 25.37 21.87
N GLY A 518 -24.78 24.74 21.07
CA GLY A 518 -25.96 24.03 21.55
C GLY A 518 -25.70 22.52 21.66
N PRO A 519 -26.24 21.83 22.66
CA PRO A 519 -25.79 20.49 23.07
C PRO A 519 -26.58 19.32 22.44
N THR A 520 -25.88 18.18 22.36
CA THR A 520 -26.31 16.79 22.62
C THR A 520 -27.32 16.07 21.71
N LEU A 521 -26.89 14.84 21.36
CA LEU A 521 -27.62 13.66 20.89
C LEU A 521 -29.02 13.45 21.50
N GLY A 522 -29.94 12.94 20.67
CA GLY A 522 -31.23 12.37 21.08
C GLY A 522 -31.97 11.75 19.88
N THR A 523 -32.24 10.46 19.95
CA THR A 523 -32.81 9.54 18.94
C THR A 523 -34.33 9.67 18.74
N GLU A 524 -34.85 9.45 17.51
CA GLU A 524 -35.99 8.57 17.17
C GLU A 524 -36.48 8.67 15.69
N ARG A 525 -36.21 7.59 14.93
CA ARG A 525 -37.08 6.71 14.09
C ARG A 525 -38.33 7.26 13.35
N VAL A 526 -38.49 6.92 12.05
CA VAL A 526 -39.59 6.11 11.38
C VAL A 526 -39.84 6.47 9.88
N GLU A 527 -39.74 5.43 9.01
CA GLU A 527 -40.50 5.02 7.76
C GLU A 527 -40.83 6.05 6.62
N ASP A 528 -40.99 5.76 5.32
CA ASP A 528 -40.98 4.58 4.39
C ASP A 528 -41.07 5.14 2.94
N GLY A 529 -40.68 4.40 1.87
CA GLY A 529 -41.15 4.71 0.49
C GLY A 529 -40.38 4.27 -0.78
N GLU A 530 -40.55 2.99 -1.17
CA GLU A 530 -40.67 2.35 -2.51
C GLU A 530 -40.06 2.89 -3.86
N ARG A 531 -39.23 2.02 -4.49
CA ARG A 531 -39.29 1.33 -5.84
C ARG A 531 -38.73 1.90 -7.19
N SER A 532 -37.92 1.01 -7.81
CA SER A 532 -37.81 0.56 -9.25
C SER A 532 -37.11 1.49 -10.28
N ASP A 533 -36.38 1.09 -11.33
CA ASP A 533 -36.09 -0.22 -11.97
C ASP A 533 -34.88 -0.12 -12.97
N THR A 534 -34.17 -1.25 -13.18
CA THR A 534 -33.38 -1.75 -14.34
C THR A 534 -32.30 -0.94 -15.09
N SER A 535 -31.09 -1.51 -15.27
CA SER A 535 -30.35 -1.68 -16.57
C SER A 535 -28.97 -2.37 -16.44
N LEU A 536 -28.61 -3.19 -17.44
CA LEU A 536 -27.51 -4.16 -17.59
C LEU A 536 -26.05 -3.60 -17.68
N PRO A 537 -25.00 -4.44 -17.48
CA PRO A 537 -23.59 -4.03 -17.31
C PRO A 537 -22.71 -4.11 -18.59
N PRO A 538 -21.60 -3.33 -18.68
CA PRO A 538 -20.49 -3.54 -19.61
C PRO A 538 -19.23 -4.12 -18.90
N PRO A 539 -18.19 -4.53 -19.66
CA PRO A 539 -17.34 -5.67 -19.31
C PRO A 539 -16.05 -5.35 -18.53
N GLU A 540 -15.60 -6.40 -17.84
CA GLU A 540 -14.48 -6.54 -16.91
C GLU A 540 -13.09 -6.12 -17.44
N THR A 541 -12.34 -5.41 -16.59
CA THR A 541 -10.94 -5.02 -16.82
C THR A 541 -9.96 -5.75 -15.90
N SER A 542 -8.73 -5.84 -16.36
CA SER A 542 -7.58 -6.68 -15.96
C SER A 542 -7.18 -6.76 -14.48
N ALA A 543 -7.77 -6.00 -13.56
CA ALA A 543 -7.44 -6.01 -12.12
C ALA A 543 -7.92 -7.28 -11.40
N GLU A 544 -9.07 -7.82 -11.81
CA GLU A 544 -9.66 -9.06 -11.25
C GLU A 544 -8.72 -10.28 -11.37
N ARG A 545 -7.87 -10.31 -12.41
CA ARG A 545 -6.92 -11.42 -12.64
C ARG A 545 -5.71 -11.42 -11.71
N ALA A 546 -5.46 -10.39 -10.90
CA ALA A 546 -4.27 -10.33 -10.03
C ALA A 546 -4.51 -10.91 -8.64
N ALA A 547 -5.69 -10.65 -8.06
CA ALA A 547 -6.08 -11.13 -6.73
C ALA A 547 -6.25 -12.66 -6.65
N ASP A 548 -6.62 -13.30 -7.76
CA ASP A 548 -6.81 -14.76 -7.86
C ASP A 548 -5.48 -15.53 -7.97
N ARG A 549 -4.42 -14.88 -8.48
CA ARG A 549 -3.13 -15.55 -8.72
C ARG A 549 -2.25 -15.64 -7.47
N PHE A 550 -2.42 -14.73 -6.51
CA PHE A 550 -1.71 -14.77 -5.22
C PHE A 550 -2.17 -15.96 -4.35
N VAL A 551 -3.48 -16.25 -4.36
CA VAL A 551 -4.10 -17.37 -3.64
C VAL A 551 -3.66 -18.73 -4.21
N ALA A 552 -3.36 -18.80 -5.52
CA ALA A 552 -2.82 -19.99 -6.15
C ALA A 552 -1.31 -20.23 -5.90
N TRP A 553 -0.57 -19.19 -5.47
CA TRP A 553 0.89 -19.24 -5.27
C TRP A 553 1.27 -19.82 -3.90
N VAL A 554 0.60 -19.40 -2.83
CA VAL A 554 0.82 -19.94 -1.46
C VAL A 554 0.58 -21.46 -1.41
N ASN A 555 -0.35 -21.95 -2.23
CA ASN A 555 -0.77 -23.34 -2.29
C ASN A 555 0.14 -24.30 -3.11
N ARG A 556 1.33 -23.86 -3.58
CA ARG A 556 2.19 -24.69 -4.45
C ARG A 556 3.64 -24.89 -3.99
N LEU A 557 3.97 -24.70 -2.72
CA LEU A 557 5.32 -25.00 -2.24
C LEU A 557 5.59 -26.53 -2.13
N PRO A 558 6.68 -27.06 -2.74
CA PRO A 558 7.00 -28.49 -2.69
C PRO A 558 7.47 -28.94 -1.30
N GLU A 559 7.17 -30.19 -0.92
CA GLU A 559 7.48 -30.82 0.38
C GLU A 559 8.96 -30.68 0.81
N ALA A 560 9.92 -30.66 -0.12
CA ALA A 560 11.35 -30.49 0.18
C ALA A 560 11.73 -29.10 0.74
N ALA A 561 10.90 -28.07 0.53
CA ALA A 561 11.11 -26.75 1.09
C ALA A 561 10.72 -26.67 2.58
N ARG A 562 9.78 -27.51 3.04
CA ARG A 562 9.38 -27.61 4.46
C ARG A 562 10.50 -28.20 5.33
N ASP A 563 11.19 -29.22 4.85
CA ASP A 563 12.30 -29.87 5.59
C ASP A 563 13.52 -28.95 5.76
N LEU A 564 13.82 -28.11 4.78
CA LEU A 564 14.90 -27.12 4.86
C LEU A 564 14.55 -25.93 5.76
N TRP A 565 13.26 -25.60 5.90
CA TRP A 565 12.77 -24.50 6.72
C TRP A 565 12.68 -24.82 8.22
N GLN A 566 12.59 -26.09 8.61
CA GLN A 566 12.54 -26.50 10.02
C GLN A 566 13.92 -26.60 10.70
N ALA A 567 15.04 -26.54 9.96
CA ALA A 567 16.35 -26.89 10.53
C ALA A 567 17.24 -25.71 11.00
N GLY A 568 16.92 -24.45 10.65
CA GLY A 568 17.70 -23.27 11.06
C GLY A 568 19.21 -23.27 10.70
N ALA A 569 19.92 -22.19 11.05
CA ALA A 569 21.37 -22.05 10.86
C ALA A 569 22.24 -23.17 11.50
N PRO A 570 21.89 -23.75 12.67
CA PRO A 570 22.68 -24.87 13.23
C PRO A 570 22.44 -26.21 12.52
N GLY A 571 21.32 -26.41 11.80
CA GLY A 571 21.03 -27.63 11.06
C GLY A 571 21.88 -27.81 9.81
N LEU A 572 22.24 -26.72 9.12
CA LEU A 572 23.12 -26.75 7.94
C LEU A 572 24.53 -27.27 8.29
N HIS A 573 25.02 -26.92 9.48
CA HIS A 573 26.36 -27.32 9.94
C HIS A 573 26.42 -28.81 10.33
N GLN A 574 25.35 -29.36 10.89
CA GLN A 574 25.22 -30.78 11.22
C GLN A 574 25.01 -31.64 9.97
N TRP A 575 24.23 -31.17 9.00
CA TRP A 575 24.07 -31.84 7.71
C TRP A 575 25.39 -31.93 6.94
N TRP A 576 26.20 -30.87 7.00
CA TRP A 576 27.55 -30.82 6.40
C TRP A 576 28.53 -31.80 7.05
N GLU A 577 28.50 -31.95 8.38
CA GLU A 577 29.36 -32.93 9.07
C GLU A 577 28.90 -34.37 8.85
N ALA A 578 27.59 -34.62 8.80
CA ALA A 578 27.02 -35.95 8.57
C ALA A 578 27.29 -36.49 7.15
N HIS A 579 27.29 -35.61 6.15
CA HIS A 579 27.35 -36.01 4.73
C HIS A 579 28.68 -35.71 4.02
N ARG A 580 29.68 -35.13 4.71
CA ARG A 580 31.04 -34.88 4.17
C ARG A 580 31.72 -36.11 3.55
N ARG A 581 31.33 -37.32 3.97
CA ARG A 581 31.93 -38.60 3.52
C ARG A 581 31.17 -39.27 2.37
N ASP A 582 30.04 -38.73 1.89
CA ASP A 582 29.30 -39.33 0.79
C ASP A 582 29.88 -38.89 -0.58
N PRO A 583 30.48 -39.81 -1.36
CA PRO A 583 31.07 -39.49 -2.66
C PRO A 583 30.05 -39.04 -3.72
N ARG A 584 28.74 -39.28 -3.50
CA ARG A 584 27.69 -38.88 -4.45
C ARG A 584 27.40 -37.37 -4.41
N LEU A 585 27.51 -36.75 -3.24
CA LEU A 585 27.34 -35.30 -3.08
C LEU A 585 28.47 -34.52 -3.74
N TRP A 586 29.72 -35.00 -3.63
CA TRP A 586 30.84 -34.42 -4.37
C TRP A 586 30.67 -34.56 -5.89
N GLY A 587 30.02 -35.62 -6.35
CA GLY A 587 29.63 -35.78 -7.76
C GLY A 587 28.60 -34.74 -8.21
N ALA A 588 27.59 -34.46 -7.39
CA ALA A 588 26.57 -33.45 -7.67
C ALA A 588 27.14 -32.02 -7.64
N VAL A 589 27.98 -31.71 -6.65
CA VAL A 589 28.68 -30.41 -6.55
C VAL A 589 29.63 -30.21 -7.73
N ALA A 590 30.38 -31.24 -8.13
CA ALA A 590 31.24 -31.18 -9.31
C ALA A 590 30.43 -30.95 -10.60
N LEU A 591 29.24 -31.56 -10.71
CA LEU A 591 28.34 -31.35 -11.85
C LEU A 591 27.82 -29.90 -11.89
N VAL A 592 27.42 -29.33 -10.75
CA VAL A 592 26.93 -27.95 -10.65
C VAL A 592 28.05 -26.96 -10.98
N VAL A 593 29.27 -27.17 -10.47
CA VAL A 593 30.43 -26.35 -10.80
C VAL A 593 30.80 -26.45 -12.28
N LEU A 594 30.67 -27.64 -12.89
CA LEU A 594 30.93 -27.85 -14.31
C LEU A 594 29.89 -27.17 -15.19
N VAL A 595 28.60 -27.24 -14.82
CA VAL A 595 27.51 -26.52 -15.50
C VAL A 595 27.74 -25.00 -15.39
N TRP A 596 28.10 -24.50 -14.21
CA TRP A 596 28.40 -23.09 -14.00
C TRP A 596 29.60 -22.62 -14.83
N LEU A 597 30.68 -23.41 -14.91
CA LEU A 597 31.84 -23.14 -15.76
C LEU A 597 31.48 -23.12 -17.25
N VAL A 598 30.64 -24.03 -17.71
CA VAL A 598 30.16 -24.09 -19.10
C VAL A 598 29.31 -22.86 -19.43
N VAL A 599 28.39 -22.47 -18.55
CA VAL A 599 27.56 -21.27 -18.70
C VAL A 599 28.42 -20.00 -18.70
N SER A 600 29.42 -19.92 -17.82
CA SER A 600 30.40 -18.84 -17.76
C SER A 600 31.23 -18.72 -19.06
N LEU A 601 31.66 -19.85 -19.62
CA LEU A 601 32.39 -19.91 -20.90
C LEU A 601 31.52 -19.49 -22.10
N ILE A 602 30.24 -19.86 -22.11
CA ILE A 602 29.29 -19.47 -23.15
C ILE A 602 29.02 -17.96 -23.07
N ARG A 603 28.85 -17.39 -21.87
CA ARG A 603 28.70 -15.95 -21.66
C ARG A 603 29.95 -15.18 -22.12
N ARG A 604 31.15 -15.66 -21.81
CA ARG A 604 32.41 -15.05 -22.27
C ARG A 604 32.61 -15.11 -23.79
N ARG A 605 32.09 -16.14 -24.48
CA ARG A 605 32.15 -16.23 -25.95
C ARG A 605 31.14 -15.31 -26.66
N ARG A 606 29.99 -15.01 -26.05
CA ARG A 606 29.02 -14.05 -26.60
C ARG A 606 29.50 -12.59 -26.50
N ALA A 607 30.35 -12.27 -25.52
CA ALA A 607 30.94 -10.94 -25.35
C ALA A 607 32.08 -10.59 -26.34
N ARG A 608 32.47 -11.51 -27.25
CA ARG A 608 33.51 -11.26 -28.27
C ARG A 608 32.99 -11.56 -29.67
N ARG A 609 32.09 -10.72 -30.17
CA ARG A 609 31.85 -10.56 -31.62
C ARG A 609 32.12 -9.09 -31.99
N PRO A 610 33.08 -8.79 -32.87
CA PRO A 610 33.33 -7.42 -33.30
C PRO A 610 32.26 -6.96 -34.30
N MET A 611 31.76 -5.75 -34.14
CA MET A 611 30.84 -5.08 -35.06
C MET A 611 31.51 -4.85 -36.43
N ARG A 612 30.77 -5.14 -37.50
CA ARG A 612 31.17 -4.93 -38.88
C ARG A 612 30.91 -3.47 -39.25
N ARG A 613 31.97 -2.74 -39.63
CA ARG A 613 31.95 -1.36 -40.12
C ARG A 613 31.48 -1.35 -41.57
N GLU A 614 30.40 -0.62 -41.86
CA GLU A 614 29.98 -0.26 -43.22
C GLU A 614 30.66 1.06 -43.61
N GLU A 615 31.35 1.06 -44.75
CA GLU A 615 31.87 2.27 -45.39
C GLU A 615 30.80 2.91 -46.29
N PRO A 616 30.80 4.24 -46.45
CA PRO A 616 29.80 4.92 -47.25
C PRO A 616 30.09 4.76 -48.75
N HIS A 617 29.05 4.67 -49.56
CA HIS A 617 29.13 4.88 -51.00
C HIS A 617 28.35 6.14 -51.37
N VAL A 618 29.11 7.09 -51.92
CA VAL A 618 28.81 8.29 -52.72
C VAL A 618 27.77 9.27 -52.19
#